data_AF-A0A381ZS68-F1
#
_entry.id   AF-A0A381ZS68-F1
#
_cell.length_a   1.000
_cell.length_b   1.000
_cell.length_c   1.000
_cell.angle_alpha   90.00
_cell.angle_beta   90.00
_cell.angle_gamma   90.00
#
_symmetry.space_group_name_H-M   'P 1'
#
loop_
_entity.id
_entity.type
_entity.pdbx_description
1 polymer ?
#
loop_
_entity_poly.entity_id
_entity_poly.type
_entity_poly.pdbx_seq_one_letter_code
_entity_poly.pdbx_strand_id
1 'polypeptide(L)'
;VKNTITYIFLIFLIVATVQAQDARPTVAILDFEGQGISVQEVQTLTERMRSEIGATNAVRLIERKAIESIMAEQGLAQSGCVSDECAAEVGQLLGVQFMINGSIGKLGDSYTIDVKMFSVETGATE
;
A
#
# COMPACT_ATOMS: atom_id res chain seq x y z
N VAL A 1 -22.86 -31.49 32.48
CA VAL A 1 -21.40 -31.36 32.77
C VAL A 1 -20.56 -31.57 31.51
N LYS A 2 -20.61 -32.74 30.87
CA LYS A 2 -19.78 -33.05 29.68
C LYS A 2 -20.00 -32.06 28.52
N ASN A 3 -21.26 -31.80 28.15
CA ASN A 3 -21.58 -30.83 27.09
C ASN A 3 -21.24 -29.38 27.49
N THR A 4 -21.41 -29.01 28.75
CA THR A 4 -21.05 -27.69 29.28
C THR A 4 -19.55 -27.43 29.15
N ILE A 5 -18.71 -28.43 29.45
CA ILE A 5 -17.26 -28.36 29.27
C ILE A 5 -16.90 -28.26 27.78
N THR A 6 -17.59 -28.98 26.91
CA THR A 6 -17.39 -28.89 25.45
C THR A 6 -17.70 -27.49 24.91
N TYR A 7 -18.78 -26.84 25.36
CA TYR A 7 -19.11 -25.48 24.94
C TYR A 7 -18.11 -24.44 25.44
N ILE A 8 -17.62 -24.56 26.67
CA ILE A 8 -16.57 -23.68 27.20
C ILE A 8 -15.29 -23.81 26.38
N PHE A 9 -14.92 -25.03 25.99
CA PHE A 9 -13.75 -25.29 25.15
C PHE A 9 -13.91 -24.70 23.74
N LEU A 10 -15.09 -24.82 23.12
CA LEU A 10 -15.40 -24.22 21.82
C LEU A 10 -15.36 -22.69 21.86
N ILE A 11 -15.91 -22.06 22.90
CA ILE A 11 -15.86 -20.60 23.08
C ILE A 11 -14.42 -20.13 23.26
N PHE A 12 -13.62 -20.82 24.07
CA PHE A 12 -12.22 -20.47 24.28
C PHE A 12 -11.40 -20.55 22.99
N LEU A 13 -11.68 -21.54 22.14
CA LEU A 13 -11.01 -21.74 20.86
C LEU A 13 -11.37 -20.65 19.83
N ILE A 14 -12.60 -20.13 19.86
CA ILE A 14 -13.04 -18.99 19.04
C ILE A 14 -12.44 -17.66 19.55
N VAL A 15 -12.32 -17.47 20.86
CA VAL A 15 -11.72 -16.25 21.44
C VAL A 15 -10.22 -16.17 21.15
N ALA A 16 -9.52 -17.33 21.13
CA ALA A 16 -8.10 -17.40 20.82
C ALA A 16 -7.77 -17.00 19.36
N THR A 17 -8.68 -17.22 18.41
CA THR A 17 -8.46 -16.84 17.00
C THR A 17 -8.73 -15.35 16.72
N VAL A 18 -9.54 -14.68 17.54
CA VAL A 18 -9.85 -13.24 17.38
C VAL A 18 -8.66 -12.34 17.74
N GLN A 19 -7.78 -12.77 18.64
CA GLN A 19 -6.64 -11.97 19.11
C GLN A 19 -5.45 -11.92 18.13
N ALA A 20 -5.51 -12.62 16.99
CA ALA A 20 -4.39 -12.78 16.07
C ALA A 20 -4.52 -11.95 14.77
N GLN A 21 -5.50 -11.06 14.66
CA GLN A 21 -5.68 -10.24 13.45
C GLN A 21 -4.79 -9.00 13.51
N ASP A 22 -3.84 -8.90 12.57
CA ASP A 22 -3.03 -7.70 12.37
C ASP A 22 -3.94 -6.56 11.91
N ALA A 23 -4.18 -5.59 12.79
CA ALA A 23 -5.12 -4.48 12.56
C ALA A 23 -4.54 -3.37 11.68
N ARG A 24 -3.28 -3.49 11.23
CA ARG A 24 -2.64 -2.45 10.42
C ARG A 24 -3.26 -2.37 9.03
N PRO A 25 -3.53 -1.15 8.52
CA PRO A 25 -4.07 -1.00 7.19
C PRO A 25 -3.05 -1.49 6.14
N THR A 26 -3.58 -2.09 5.08
CA THR A 26 -2.78 -2.61 3.96
C THR A 26 -2.58 -1.50 2.94
N VAL A 27 -1.32 -1.22 2.62
CA VAL A 27 -0.95 -0.05 1.80
C VAL A 27 0.01 -0.45 0.69
N ALA A 28 -0.28 -0.02 -0.54
CA ALA A 28 0.66 -0.11 -1.65
C ALA A 28 1.13 1.29 -2.07
N ILE A 29 2.40 1.39 -2.45
CA ILE A 29 3.03 2.65 -2.87
C ILE A 29 3.45 2.46 -4.33
N LEU A 30 2.87 3.26 -5.22
CA LEU A 30 3.26 3.31 -6.63
C LEU A 30 4.59 4.03 -6.81
N ASP A 31 5.22 3.84 -7.96
CA ASP A 31 6.38 4.65 -8.32
C ASP A 31 5.94 6.11 -8.51
N PHE A 32 6.70 7.04 -7.92
CA PHE A 32 6.35 8.46 -8.01
C PHE A 32 6.73 9.03 -9.38
N GLU A 33 6.09 10.12 -9.76
CA GLU A 33 6.44 10.85 -10.96
C GLU A 33 7.61 11.82 -10.71
N GLY A 34 8.53 11.93 -11.66
CA GLY A 34 9.65 12.87 -11.59
C GLY A 34 9.36 14.18 -12.30
N GLN A 35 9.59 15.31 -11.63
CA GLN A 35 9.51 16.65 -12.22
C GLN A 35 10.89 17.34 -12.19
N GLY A 36 11.56 17.36 -13.34
CA GLY A 36 12.89 18.00 -13.46
C GLY A 36 14.03 17.23 -12.77
N ILE A 37 13.85 15.94 -12.50
CA ILE A 37 14.82 15.05 -11.87
C ILE A 37 14.95 13.73 -12.65
N SER A 38 16.06 13.03 -12.48
CA SER A 38 16.27 11.75 -13.19
C SER A 38 15.40 10.63 -12.64
N VAL A 39 15.08 9.65 -13.50
CA VAL A 39 14.30 8.46 -13.11
C VAL A 39 14.98 7.71 -11.96
N GLN A 40 16.31 7.63 -11.96
CA GLN A 40 17.09 6.98 -10.92
C GLN A 40 16.96 7.69 -9.56
N GLU A 41 16.95 9.03 -9.56
CA GLU A 41 16.72 9.82 -8.34
C GLU A 41 15.31 9.60 -7.80
N VAL A 42 14.30 9.63 -8.67
CA VAL A 42 12.89 9.36 -8.29
C VAL A 42 12.77 7.99 -7.65
N GLN A 43 13.32 6.95 -8.27
CA GLN A 43 13.26 5.57 -7.77
C GLN A 43 13.96 5.45 -6.42
N THR A 44 15.12 6.07 -6.26
CA THR A 44 15.89 6.06 -5.01
C THR A 44 15.11 6.73 -3.88
N LEU A 45 14.52 7.89 -4.15
CA LEU A 45 13.75 8.64 -3.15
C LEU A 45 12.43 7.95 -2.81
N THR A 46 11.75 7.35 -3.79
CA THR A 46 10.54 6.54 -3.59
C THR A 46 10.84 5.32 -2.72
N GLU A 47 11.95 4.62 -2.98
CA GLU A 47 12.35 3.46 -2.17
C GLU A 47 12.76 3.87 -0.75
N ARG A 48 13.40 5.03 -0.60
CA ARG A 48 13.68 5.59 0.71
C ARG A 48 12.39 5.86 1.48
N MET A 49 11.41 6.49 0.84
CA MET A 49 10.10 6.74 1.44
C MET A 49 9.38 5.43 1.85
N ARG A 50 9.38 4.42 0.97
CA ARG A 50 8.83 3.10 1.27
C ARG A 50 9.49 2.47 2.50
N SER A 51 10.81 2.56 2.60
CA SER A 51 11.58 2.07 3.75
C SER A 51 11.22 2.82 5.04
N GLU A 52 11.11 4.15 5.00
CA GLU A 52 10.74 4.96 6.18
C GLU A 52 9.30 4.65 6.64
N ILE A 53 8.34 4.54 5.72
CA ILE A 53 6.97 4.14 6.06
C ILE A 53 6.96 2.74 6.68
N GLY A 54 7.70 1.79 6.10
CA GLY A 54 7.82 0.44 6.65
C GLY A 54 8.41 0.43 8.07
N ALA A 55 9.40 1.29 8.32
CA ALA A 55 10.04 1.42 9.63
C ALA A 55 9.10 1.97 10.72
N THR A 56 8.05 2.71 10.35
CA THR A 56 7.03 3.16 11.32
C THR A 56 6.23 2.01 11.93
N ASN A 57 6.20 0.86 11.25
CA ASN A 57 5.36 -0.30 11.60
C ASN A 57 3.85 0.02 11.68
N ALA A 58 3.41 1.18 11.18
CA ALA A 58 2.02 1.64 11.25
C ALA A 58 1.10 0.97 10.21
N VAL A 59 1.69 0.48 9.12
CA VAL A 59 0.96 -0.09 7.97
C VAL A 59 1.59 -1.40 7.51
N ARG A 60 0.81 -2.24 6.84
CA ARG A 60 1.31 -3.43 6.15
C ARG A 60 1.59 -3.08 4.69
N LEU A 61 2.85 -2.83 4.36
CA LEU A 61 3.27 -2.48 3.00
C LEU A 61 3.24 -3.70 2.08
N ILE A 62 2.76 -3.48 0.85
CA ILE A 62 2.91 -4.41 -0.25
C ILE A 62 4.27 -4.23 -0.92
N GLU A 63 4.93 -5.34 -1.23
CA GLU A 63 6.19 -5.33 -1.94
C GLU A 63 6.02 -4.78 -3.37
N ARG A 64 6.99 -3.98 -3.82
CA ARG A 64 7.02 -3.42 -5.17
C ARG A 64 6.83 -4.47 -6.27
N LYS A 65 7.48 -5.63 -6.13
CA LYS A 65 7.39 -6.72 -7.12
C LYS A 65 5.96 -7.25 -7.30
N ALA A 66 5.16 -7.26 -6.24
CA ALA A 66 3.76 -7.69 -6.32
C ALA A 66 2.94 -6.67 -7.14
N ILE A 67 3.20 -5.37 -6.94
CA ILE A 67 2.58 -4.29 -7.72
C ILE A 67 2.97 -4.43 -9.20
N GLU A 68 4.26 -4.63 -9.49
CA GLU A 68 4.77 -4.81 -10.85
C GLU A 68 4.17 -6.04 -11.54
N SER A 69 4.01 -7.16 -10.84
CA SER A 69 3.37 -8.38 -11.37
C SER A 69 1.93 -8.10 -11.78
N ILE A 70 1.13 -7.50 -10.89
CA ILE A 70 -0.27 -7.17 -11.17
C ILE A 70 -0.38 -6.17 -12.34
N MET A 71 0.48 -5.16 -12.36
CA MET A 71 0.51 -4.19 -13.47
C MET A 71 0.89 -4.86 -14.80
N ALA A 72 1.81 -5.82 -14.78
CA ALA A 72 2.19 -6.56 -15.98
C ALA A 72 1.06 -7.48 -16.48
N GLU A 73 0.37 -8.16 -15.56
CA GLU A 73 -0.77 -9.03 -15.86
C GLU A 73 -1.94 -8.26 -16.50
N GLN A 74 -2.19 -7.02 -16.05
CA GLN A 74 -3.23 -6.16 -16.62
C GLN A 74 -2.77 -5.34 -17.83
N GLY A 75 -1.50 -5.46 -18.26
CA GLY A 75 -0.94 -4.64 -19.34
C GLY A 75 -0.76 -3.15 -18.97
N LEU A 76 -0.90 -2.79 -17.70
CA LEU A 76 -0.75 -1.43 -17.14
C LEU A 76 0.71 -1.03 -16.92
N ALA A 77 1.65 -1.98 -17.00
CA ALA A 77 3.07 -1.72 -16.82
C ALA A 77 3.65 -0.76 -17.88
N GLN A 78 3.10 -0.74 -19.10
CA GLN A 78 3.59 0.12 -20.18
C GLN A 78 3.06 1.55 -20.13
N SER A 79 1.88 1.77 -19.54
CA SER A 79 1.25 3.08 -19.48
C SER A 79 1.72 3.95 -18.31
N GLY A 80 2.32 3.33 -17.28
CA GLY A 80 2.62 4.02 -16.03
C GLY A 80 1.30 4.31 -15.29
N CYS A 81 1.00 3.51 -14.27
CA CYS A 81 -0.24 3.67 -13.52
C CYS A 81 -0.12 4.84 -12.54
N VAL A 82 -0.39 6.05 -13.03
CA VAL A 82 -0.18 7.30 -12.27
C VAL A 82 -1.47 8.05 -11.96
N SER A 83 -2.55 7.78 -12.68
CA SER A 83 -3.86 8.37 -12.38
C SER A 83 -4.48 7.71 -11.15
N ASP A 84 -5.33 8.44 -10.44
CA ASP A 84 -6.03 7.93 -9.25
C ASP A 84 -6.94 6.75 -9.61
N GLU A 85 -7.58 6.78 -10.78
CA GLU A 85 -8.44 5.70 -11.27
C GLU A 85 -7.65 4.41 -11.52
N CYS A 86 -6.50 4.53 -12.20
CA CYS A 86 -5.63 3.40 -12.42
C CYS A 86 -5.10 2.84 -11.10
N ALA A 87 -4.68 3.73 -10.21
CA ALA A 87 -4.14 3.35 -8.93
C ALA A 87 -5.21 2.66 -8.04
N ALA A 88 -6.48 3.09 -8.11
CA ALA A 88 -7.60 2.42 -7.47
C ALA A 88 -7.84 1.01 -8.04
N GLU A 89 -7.80 0.84 -9.36
CA GLU A 89 -7.93 -0.46 -10.02
C GLU A 89 -6.82 -1.44 -9.59
N VAL A 90 -5.56 -0.98 -9.63
CA VAL A 90 -4.42 -1.78 -9.15
C VAL A 90 -4.55 -2.09 -7.66
N GLY A 91 -5.02 -1.14 -6.85
CA GLY A 91 -5.28 -1.32 -5.43
C GLY A 91 -6.34 -2.39 -5.14
N GLN A 92 -7.41 -2.43 -5.93
CA GLN A 92 -8.47 -3.45 -5.82
C GLN A 92 -7.93 -4.84 -6.15
N LEU A 93 -7.12 -4.96 -7.21
CA LEU A 93 -6.50 -6.23 -7.60
C LEU A 93 -5.50 -6.75 -6.55
N LEU A 94 -4.79 -5.83 -5.89
CA LEU A 94 -3.86 -6.16 -4.80
C LEU A 94 -4.56 -6.43 -3.45
N GLY A 95 -5.85 -6.10 -3.32
CA GLY A 95 -6.57 -6.23 -2.05
C GLY A 95 -6.02 -5.31 -0.96
N VAL A 96 -5.55 -4.12 -1.33
CA VAL A 96 -5.08 -3.10 -0.37
C VAL A 96 -6.20 -2.14 0.01
N GLN A 97 -6.13 -1.61 1.23
CA GLN A 97 -7.09 -0.62 1.72
C GLN A 97 -6.76 0.77 1.22
N PHE A 98 -5.47 1.09 1.12
CA PHE A 98 -5.00 2.39 0.64
C PHE A 98 -3.91 2.26 -0.40
N MET A 99 -3.92 3.23 -1.29
CA MET A 99 -2.87 3.45 -2.28
C MET A 99 -2.18 4.77 -1.97
N ILE A 100 -0.87 4.81 -2.20
CA ILE A 100 -0.08 6.04 -2.14
C ILE A 100 0.53 6.26 -3.53
N ASN A 101 0.27 7.44 -4.09
CA ASN A 101 0.93 7.96 -5.28
C ASN A 101 1.50 9.35 -4.96
N GLY A 102 2.30 9.88 -5.87
CA GLY A 102 2.95 11.16 -5.64
C GLY A 102 3.90 11.57 -6.75
N SER A 103 4.49 12.75 -6.57
CA SER A 103 5.52 13.28 -7.44
C SER A 103 6.68 13.82 -6.64
N ILE A 104 7.87 13.73 -7.22
CA ILE A 104 9.10 14.27 -6.66
C ILE A 104 9.63 15.29 -7.66
N GLY A 105 9.79 16.52 -7.18
CA GLY A 105 10.33 17.64 -7.94
C GLY A 105 11.65 18.12 -7.39
N LYS A 106 12.36 18.92 -8.19
CA LYS A 106 13.49 19.72 -7.73
C LYS A 106 13.23 21.19 -7.97
N LEU A 107 13.31 21.97 -6.90
CA LEU A 107 13.16 23.42 -6.90
C LEU A 107 14.48 24.05 -6.43
N GLY A 108 15.27 24.55 -7.38
CA GLY A 108 16.63 25.02 -7.12
C GLY A 108 17.52 23.88 -6.60
N ASP A 109 17.98 24.01 -5.36
CA ASP A 109 18.83 23.01 -4.68
C ASP A 109 18.04 22.08 -3.74
N SER A 110 16.71 22.23 -3.64
CA SER A 110 15.85 21.43 -2.76
C SER A 110 14.98 20.46 -3.54
N TYR A 111 14.71 19.29 -2.95
CA TYR A 111 13.71 18.36 -3.46
C TYR A 111 12.36 18.65 -2.81
N THR A 112 11.30 18.60 -3.60
CA THR A 112 9.91 18.67 -3.14
C THR A 112 9.25 17.33 -3.38
N ILE A 113 8.37 16.93 -2.48
CA ILE A 113 7.62 15.68 -2.58
C ILE A 113 6.16 15.98 -2.28
N ASP A 114 5.31 15.65 -3.24
CA ASP A 114 3.87 15.75 -3.10
C ASP A 114 3.33 14.32 -3.07
N VAL A 115 2.57 14.00 -2.03
CA VAL A 115 2.10 12.64 -1.76
C VAL A 115 0.60 12.70 -1.53
N LYS A 116 -0.10 11.76 -2.14
CA LYS A 116 -1.53 11.60 -1.99
C LYS A 116 -1.82 10.17 -1.57
N MET A 117 -2.64 10.04 -0.54
CA MET A 117 -3.21 8.77 -0.10
C MET A 117 -4.67 8.74 -0.50
N PHE A 118 -5.16 7.61 -0.97
CA PHE A 118 -6.57 7.46 -1.22
C PHE A 118 -7.05 6.06 -0.84
N SER A 119 -8.30 6.00 -0.40
CA SER A 119 -8.99 4.77 -0.04
C SER A 119 -9.41 4.03 -1.30
N VAL A 120 -9.03 2.76 -1.41
CA VAL A 120 -9.37 1.89 -2.55
C VAL A 120 -10.85 1.52 -2.54
N GLU A 121 -11.45 1.41 -1.35
CA GLU A 121 -12.85 1.04 -1.18
C GLU A 121 -13.80 2.16 -1.62
N THR A 122 -13.45 3.40 -1.30
CA THR A 122 -14.33 4.56 -1.55
C THR A 122 -13.91 5.38 -2.77
N GLY A 123 -12.67 5.23 -3.24
CA GLY A 123 -12.06 6.12 -4.23
C GLY A 123 -11.83 7.55 -3.72
N ALA A 124 -12.04 7.81 -2.43
CA ALA A 124 -11.85 9.12 -1.83
C ALA A 124 -10.38 9.38 -1.51
N THR A 125 -9.95 10.61 -1.71
CA THR A 125 -8.64 11.12 -1.26
C THR A 125 -8.71 11.45 0.23
N GLU A 126 -7.71 10.99 1.00
CA GLU A 126 -7.56 11.27 2.43
C GLU A 126 -6.39 12.24 2.70
#